data_AF-A0A7X6UWP4-F1
#
_entry.id   AF-A0A7X6UWP4-F1
#
_cell.length_a   1.000
_cell.length_b   1.000
_cell.length_c   1.000
_cell.angle_alpha   90.00
_cell.angle_beta   90.00
_cell.angle_gamma   90.00
#
_symmetry.space_group_name_H-M   'P 1'
#
loop_
_entity.id
_entity.type
_entity.pdbx_description
1 polymer ?
#
loop_
_entity_poly.entity_id
_entity_poly.type
_entity_poly.pdbx_seq_one_letter_code
_entity_poly.pdbx_strand_id
1 'polypeptide(L)'
;MKFPKISMVILTALLLSACGLFSDDDKVDVRYTDTSASIKVDACKETSDPKLQSQLDDLNNNLAQQMGELVVAILEGSLGDFDNTSLKASLKEYDDILAKHPGQCEAQFSKSMLALVSMVNDNDIKDFFDLISDLDDDDEYYYDDDDFLTYAKILNGGLEQSPDNLVKLARQVQKAEAEPQVGEMQDVLAEKVLLSLDTAIAYMQNIMKFDDFAFEFEFDDHRHQIDKGEIGPALAALKLIKAIVIVIVSVDVDISQDGSMAWMDTINNIMDEDFSNLSSGQKQALDHAVSLTDKKSLFTTIKKSWRGQYSGIPDLLFSGLDDFQEGLRYGIEESKMDFSVQKYDIYKVGNGPDYDVSPAKLQEIIDETDRLRKYLDGKVNINYQAGPKSIAINIPKFFQITDGFQDFLPYHKVLPYEDWFKELDEGYYQEPFIFTDAKGKATFGDNIGKELEELIEAKGLVGLKGKIVFPDPTFGGVFPDFNNDNIFTYLEEIAEIETKLICEEEDDWGYCYSYKLPKNPSDLDVLSYYFNW
;
A
#
# COMPACT_ATOMS: atom_id res chain seq x y z
N MET A 1 4.53 -25.29 -2.08
CA MET A 1 3.13 -25.66 -1.72
C MET A 1 2.21 -24.82 -2.61
N LYS A 2 1.50 -25.41 -3.62
CA LYS A 2 0.75 -24.61 -4.61
C LYS A 2 -0.61 -24.20 -4.06
N PHE A 3 -0.70 -23.00 -3.48
CA PHE A 3 -1.99 -22.33 -3.30
C PHE A 3 -2.65 -22.16 -4.69
N PRO A 4 -3.96 -22.43 -4.87
CA PRO A 4 -4.62 -22.14 -6.13
C PRO A 4 -4.64 -20.62 -6.32
N LYS A 5 -3.78 -20.15 -7.23
CA LYS A 5 -3.56 -18.76 -7.68
C LYS A 5 -4.80 -18.12 -8.37
N ILE A 6 -6.05 -18.49 -8.04
CA ILE A 6 -7.22 -18.08 -8.84
C ILE A 6 -8.22 -17.27 -8.00
N SER A 7 -8.49 -17.66 -6.76
CA SER A 7 -9.62 -17.12 -5.98
C SER A 7 -9.25 -15.88 -5.16
N MET A 8 -8.03 -15.86 -4.63
CA MET A 8 -7.43 -14.64 -4.09
C MET A 8 -7.07 -13.68 -5.23
N VAL A 9 -6.76 -14.19 -6.41
CA VAL A 9 -6.35 -13.39 -7.57
C VAL A 9 -7.52 -12.68 -8.22
N ILE A 10 -8.73 -13.21 -8.37
CA ILE A 10 -9.74 -12.47 -9.16
C ILE A 10 -10.16 -11.12 -8.52
N LEU A 11 -10.40 -11.07 -7.20
CA LEU A 11 -10.76 -9.80 -6.55
C LEU A 11 -9.57 -9.01 -6.00
N THR A 12 -8.52 -9.69 -5.51
CA THR A 12 -7.28 -8.99 -5.15
C THR A 12 -6.58 -8.49 -6.40
N ALA A 13 -6.66 -9.18 -7.54
CA ALA A 13 -6.12 -8.70 -8.79
C ALA A 13 -7.02 -7.69 -9.50
N LEU A 14 -8.36 -7.73 -9.41
CA LEU A 14 -9.21 -6.55 -9.72
C LEU A 14 -8.72 -5.28 -9.02
N LEU A 15 -8.17 -5.44 -7.82
CA LEU A 15 -7.79 -4.38 -6.91
C LEU A 15 -6.31 -3.97 -7.00
N LEU A 16 -5.43 -4.93 -7.27
CA LEU A 16 -4.00 -4.74 -7.46
C LEU A 16 -3.70 -4.28 -8.89
N SER A 17 -4.41 -4.77 -9.92
CA SER A 17 -4.24 -4.27 -11.30
C SER A 17 -4.92 -2.91 -11.55
N ALA A 18 -5.97 -2.55 -10.79
CA ALA A 18 -6.46 -1.17 -10.72
C ALA A 18 -5.47 -0.20 -10.02
N CYS A 19 -4.40 -0.73 -9.42
CA CYS A 19 -3.33 -0.01 -8.74
C CYS A 19 -1.93 -0.34 -9.32
N GLY A 20 -1.82 -0.92 -10.53
CA GLY A 20 -0.53 -1.18 -11.21
C GLY A 20 0.42 -2.16 -10.50
N LEU A 21 -0.10 -3.10 -9.69
CA LEU A 21 0.67 -3.98 -8.79
C LEU A 21 0.93 -5.41 -9.31
N PHE A 22 1.03 -5.64 -10.62
CA PHE A 22 1.51 -6.94 -11.12
C PHE A 22 2.53 -6.79 -12.23
N SER A 23 3.68 -7.44 -12.00
CA SER A 23 4.72 -7.66 -12.99
C SER A 23 4.29 -8.70 -14.03
N ASP A 24 4.78 -8.48 -15.25
CA ASP A 24 4.28 -9.03 -16.52
C ASP A 24 4.67 -10.51 -16.78
N ASP A 25 5.18 -11.23 -15.78
CA ASP A 25 6.06 -12.39 -16.00
C ASP A 25 5.42 -13.79 -15.94
N ASP A 26 4.12 -13.92 -15.67
CA ASP A 26 3.43 -15.22 -15.65
C ASP A 26 2.23 -15.24 -16.63
N LYS A 27 2.49 -15.06 -17.94
CA LYS A 27 1.47 -15.20 -18.99
C LYS A 27 0.94 -16.64 -19.05
N VAL A 28 -0.23 -16.89 -18.47
CA VAL A 28 -0.94 -18.17 -18.56
C VAL A 28 -1.69 -18.24 -19.89
N ASP A 29 -1.24 -19.11 -20.80
CA ASP A 29 -1.86 -19.36 -22.11
C ASP A 29 -3.21 -20.08 -21.93
N VAL A 30 -4.32 -19.33 -21.85
CA VAL A 30 -5.70 -19.84 -21.78
C VAL A 30 -6.38 -19.65 -23.14
N ARG A 31 -7.02 -20.70 -23.67
CA ARG A 31 -7.71 -20.67 -24.98
C ARG A 31 -9.22 -20.76 -24.81
N TYR A 32 -9.93 -19.81 -25.43
CA TYR A 32 -11.36 -19.52 -25.25
C TYR A 32 -12.37 -20.41 -26.00
N THR A 33 -13.55 -20.54 -25.37
CA THR A 33 -14.87 -20.80 -25.97
C THR A 33 -15.94 -19.87 -25.34
N ASP A 34 -17.05 -19.65 -26.08
CA ASP A 34 -18.11 -18.64 -25.85
C ASP A 34 -18.64 -18.55 -24.40
N THR A 35 -18.74 -17.34 -23.84
CA THR A 35 -19.31 -17.07 -22.52
C THR A 35 -20.84 -16.95 -22.56
N SER A 36 -21.56 -17.68 -21.71
CA SER A 36 -23.00 -17.49 -21.48
C SER A 36 -23.34 -17.18 -20.03
N ALA A 37 -23.50 -15.91 -19.66
CA ALA A 37 -23.83 -15.57 -18.27
C ALA A 37 -25.31 -15.80 -17.92
N SER A 38 -25.58 -16.31 -16.72
CA SER A 38 -26.92 -16.31 -16.11
C SER A 38 -26.82 -16.04 -14.61
N ILE A 39 -27.61 -15.10 -14.12
CA ILE A 39 -27.59 -14.65 -12.72
C ILE A 39 -28.75 -15.27 -11.96
N LYS A 40 -28.45 -15.69 -10.72
CA LYS A 40 -29.44 -16.20 -9.79
C LYS A 40 -29.15 -15.65 -8.40
N VAL A 41 -29.75 -14.51 -8.06
CA VAL A 41 -29.58 -13.90 -6.74
C VAL A 41 -30.66 -14.39 -5.78
N ASP A 42 -30.44 -15.58 -5.21
CA ASP A 42 -31.47 -16.30 -4.45
C ASP A 42 -31.91 -15.58 -3.14
N ALA A 43 -31.08 -14.70 -2.56
CA ALA A 43 -31.44 -13.88 -1.37
C ALA A 43 -32.12 -12.54 -1.69
N CYS A 44 -31.99 -12.00 -2.89
CA CYS A 44 -32.54 -10.70 -3.19
C CYS A 44 -34.06 -10.81 -3.30
N LYS A 45 -34.79 -10.02 -2.49
CA LYS A 45 -36.25 -9.98 -2.63
C LYS A 45 -36.56 -9.49 -4.04
N GLU A 46 -37.10 -10.39 -4.86
CA GLU A 46 -37.67 -10.04 -6.16
C GLU A 46 -38.54 -8.79 -6.01
N THR A 47 -38.31 -7.81 -6.87
CA THR A 47 -39.14 -6.63 -6.87
C THR A 47 -40.54 -7.01 -7.35
N SER A 48 -41.58 -6.49 -6.69
CA SER A 48 -42.96 -6.66 -7.16
C SER A 48 -43.26 -5.88 -8.44
N ASP A 49 -42.31 -5.09 -8.96
CA ASP A 49 -42.41 -4.37 -10.23
C ASP A 49 -41.71 -5.16 -11.35
N PRO A 50 -42.47 -5.80 -12.27
CA PRO A 50 -41.90 -6.59 -13.35
C PRO A 50 -41.04 -5.79 -14.34
N LYS A 51 -41.26 -4.47 -14.46
CA LYS A 51 -40.43 -3.63 -15.32
C LYS A 51 -39.07 -3.38 -14.71
N LEU A 52 -39.03 -3.17 -13.39
CA LEU A 52 -37.78 -3.03 -12.67
C LEU A 52 -37.01 -4.36 -12.68
N GLN A 53 -37.69 -5.49 -12.49
CA GLN A 53 -37.04 -6.80 -12.57
C GLN A 53 -36.43 -7.04 -13.96
N SER A 54 -37.20 -6.82 -15.03
CA SER A 54 -36.67 -6.98 -16.40
C SER A 54 -35.50 -6.05 -16.69
N GLN A 55 -35.49 -4.82 -16.16
CA GLN A 55 -34.37 -3.90 -16.31
C GLN A 55 -33.13 -4.38 -15.55
N LEU A 56 -33.31 -4.87 -14.32
CA LEU A 56 -32.22 -5.46 -13.54
C LEU A 56 -31.65 -6.69 -14.24
N ASP A 57 -32.49 -7.59 -14.74
CA ASP A 57 -32.06 -8.78 -15.46
C ASP A 57 -31.18 -8.42 -16.68
N ASP A 58 -31.60 -7.44 -17.50
CA ASP A 58 -30.84 -6.98 -18.67
C ASP A 58 -29.48 -6.39 -18.27
N LEU A 59 -29.46 -5.48 -17.28
CA LEU A 59 -28.23 -4.82 -16.81
C LEU A 59 -27.25 -5.80 -16.15
N ASN A 60 -27.79 -6.72 -15.36
CA ASN A 60 -27.00 -7.70 -14.62
C ASN A 60 -26.42 -8.73 -15.60
N ASN A 61 -27.18 -9.20 -16.61
CA ASN A 61 -26.66 -10.09 -17.65
C ASN A 61 -25.50 -9.45 -18.43
N ASN A 62 -25.60 -8.15 -18.75
CA ASN A 62 -24.51 -7.41 -19.37
C ASN A 62 -23.26 -7.39 -18.45
N LEU A 63 -23.44 -7.11 -17.16
CA LEU A 63 -22.33 -7.15 -16.21
C LEU A 63 -21.67 -8.53 -16.16
N ALA A 64 -22.44 -9.61 -16.02
CA ALA A 64 -21.88 -10.96 -15.89
C ALA A 64 -21.16 -11.44 -17.16
N GLN A 65 -21.61 -11.04 -18.37
CA GLN A 65 -20.86 -11.30 -19.60
C GLN A 65 -19.48 -10.61 -19.56
N GLN A 66 -19.46 -9.35 -19.13
CA GLN A 66 -18.24 -8.54 -19.08
C GLN A 66 -17.33 -8.92 -17.91
N MET A 67 -17.87 -9.51 -16.83
CA MET A 67 -17.08 -10.06 -15.73
C MET A 67 -16.16 -11.19 -16.19
N GLY A 68 -16.60 -12.03 -17.14
CA GLY A 68 -15.73 -13.04 -17.74
C GLY A 68 -14.55 -12.41 -18.48
N GLU A 69 -14.81 -11.38 -19.31
CA GLU A 69 -13.78 -10.63 -20.04
C GLU A 69 -12.85 -9.82 -19.11
N LEU A 70 -13.37 -9.36 -17.98
CA LEU A 70 -12.59 -8.67 -16.95
C LEU A 70 -11.63 -9.61 -16.24
N VAL A 71 -12.08 -10.82 -15.88
CA VAL A 71 -11.22 -11.87 -15.31
C VAL A 71 -10.09 -12.22 -16.27
N VAL A 72 -10.37 -12.29 -17.56
CA VAL A 72 -9.35 -12.46 -18.60
C VAL A 72 -8.32 -11.35 -18.56
N ALA A 73 -8.78 -10.10 -18.64
CA ALA A 73 -7.88 -8.96 -18.73
C ALA A 73 -6.95 -8.88 -17.53
N ILE A 74 -7.43 -9.32 -16.36
CA ILE A 74 -6.64 -9.44 -15.14
C ILE A 74 -5.61 -10.57 -15.24
N LEU A 75 -6.01 -11.76 -15.67
CA LEU A 75 -5.11 -12.92 -15.76
C LEU A 75 -4.03 -12.74 -16.84
N GLU A 76 -4.31 -11.93 -17.85
CA GLU A 76 -3.40 -11.62 -18.96
C GLU A 76 -2.56 -10.35 -18.72
N GLY A 77 -2.76 -9.64 -17.61
CA GLY A 77 -2.13 -8.34 -17.36
C GLY A 77 -2.59 -7.22 -18.31
N SER A 78 -3.62 -7.45 -19.11
CA SER A 78 -4.15 -6.54 -20.14
C SER A 78 -5.30 -5.66 -19.65
N LEU A 79 -5.41 -5.46 -18.33
CA LEU A 79 -6.54 -4.75 -17.74
C LEU A 79 -6.69 -3.31 -18.26
N GLY A 80 -5.58 -2.61 -18.56
CA GLY A 80 -5.60 -1.27 -19.14
C GLY A 80 -6.17 -1.19 -20.57
N ASP A 81 -6.39 -2.33 -21.23
CA ASP A 81 -6.98 -2.45 -22.58
C ASP A 81 -8.42 -2.98 -22.54
N PHE A 82 -8.97 -3.26 -21.35
CA PHE A 82 -10.32 -3.78 -21.17
C PHE A 82 -11.38 -2.75 -21.63
N ASP A 83 -12.23 -3.07 -22.62
CA ASP A 83 -13.29 -2.16 -23.06
C ASP A 83 -14.47 -2.16 -22.09
N ASN A 84 -14.55 -1.15 -21.22
CA ASN A 84 -15.65 -0.99 -20.28
C ASN A 84 -16.76 -0.03 -20.76
N THR A 85 -16.84 0.29 -22.05
CA THR A 85 -17.83 1.26 -22.58
C THR A 85 -19.27 0.83 -22.28
N SER A 86 -19.56 -0.47 -22.43
CA SER A 86 -20.88 -1.06 -22.14
C SER A 86 -21.24 -0.96 -20.64
N LEU A 87 -20.24 -1.15 -19.78
CA LEU A 87 -20.33 -1.09 -18.32
C LEU A 87 -20.51 0.34 -17.81
N LYS A 88 -19.81 1.32 -18.41
CA LYS A 88 -19.99 2.75 -18.12
C LYS A 88 -21.41 3.22 -18.42
N ALA A 89 -22.04 2.72 -19.48
CA ALA A 89 -23.44 3.04 -19.77
C ALA A 89 -24.39 2.48 -18.68
N SER A 90 -24.08 1.29 -18.15
CA SER A 90 -24.88 0.60 -17.14
C SER A 90 -24.84 1.31 -15.76
N LEU A 91 -23.74 1.98 -15.40
CA LEU A 91 -23.59 2.72 -14.13
C LEU A 91 -24.74 3.68 -13.85
N LYS A 92 -25.09 4.51 -14.84
CA LYS A 92 -26.15 5.51 -14.68
C LYS A 92 -27.51 4.86 -14.43
N GLU A 93 -27.77 3.71 -15.03
CA GLU A 93 -29.01 2.99 -14.81
C GLU A 93 -29.09 2.42 -13.39
N TYR A 94 -27.99 1.87 -12.87
CA TYR A 94 -27.91 1.45 -11.48
C TYR A 94 -28.05 2.63 -10.50
N ASP A 95 -27.51 3.81 -10.81
CA ASP A 95 -27.72 5.04 -10.04
C ASP A 95 -29.20 5.40 -9.95
N ASP A 96 -29.90 5.41 -11.09
CA ASP A 96 -31.32 5.75 -11.16
C ASP A 96 -32.19 4.72 -10.43
N ILE A 97 -31.81 3.44 -10.44
CA ILE A 97 -32.48 2.37 -9.70
C ILE A 97 -32.26 2.58 -8.19
N LEU A 98 -31.02 2.75 -7.74
CA LEU A 98 -30.70 2.88 -6.32
C LEU A 98 -31.21 4.18 -5.70
N ALA A 99 -31.35 5.25 -6.49
CA ALA A 99 -32.00 6.48 -6.04
C ALA A 99 -33.47 6.28 -5.65
N LYS A 100 -34.18 5.36 -6.33
CA LYS A 100 -35.59 5.04 -6.06
C LYS A 100 -35.74 3.84 -5.12
N HIS A 101 -34.81 2.91 -5.18
CA HIS A 101 -34.84 1.64 -4.48
C HIS A 101 -33.48 1.36 -3.82
N PRO A 102 -33.11 2.12 -2.78
CA PRO A 102 -31.77 2.06 -2.19
C PRO A 102 -31.42 0.72 -1.54
N GLY A 103 -32.39 -0.16 -1.30
CA GLY A 103 -32.19 -1.51 -0.75
C GLY A 103 -32.14 -2.63 -1.78
N GLN A 104 -32.08 -2.34 -3.08
CA GLN A 104 -31.98 -3.37 -4.12
C GLN A 104 -30.58 -3.97 -4.14
N CYS A 105 -30.41 -5.14 -3.53
CA CYS A 105 -29.10 -5.77 -3.38
C CYS A 105 -28.43 -6.12 -4.72
N GLU A 106 -29.17 -6.56 -5.73
CA GLU A 106 -28.59 -6.80 -7.07
C GLU A 106 -27.95 -5.53 -7.64
N ALA A 107 -28.68 -4.42 -7.60
CA ALA A 107 -28.18 -3.13 -8.07
C ALA A 107 -27.00 -2.62 -7.23
N GLN A 108 -27.00 -2.87 -5.91
CA GLN A 108 -25.88 -2.52 -5.03
C GLN A 108 -24.63 -3.31 -5.37
N PHE A 109 -24.73 -4.64 -5.54
CA PHE A 109 -23.61 -5.48 -5.92
C PHE A 109 -23.06 -5.06 -7.28
N SER A 110 -23.93 -4.98 -8.29
CA SER A 110 -23.52 -4.60 -9.65
C SER A 110 -22.87 -3.22 -9.70
N LYS A 111 -23.41 -2.25 -8.96
CA LYS A 111 -22.79 -0.92 -8.84
C LYS A 111 -21.43 -0.95 -8.13
N SER A 112 -21.23 -1.82 -7.13
CA SER A 112 -19.94 -1.97 -6.48
C SER A 112 -18.86 -2.47 -7.43
N MET A 113 -19.16 -3.50 -8.24
CA MET A 113 -18.24 -4.02 -9.25
C MET A 113 -17.94 -2.99 -10.33
N LEU A 114 -18.97 -2.29 -10.82
CA LEU A 114 -18.80 -1.24 -11.81
C LEU A 114 -17.99 -0.05 -11.30
N ALA A 115 -18.12 0.32 -10.03
CA ALA A 115 -17.31 1.40 -9.45
C ALA A 115 -15.82 1.06 -9.52
N LEU A 116 -15.45 -0.20 -9.24
CA LEU A 116 -14.06 -0.68 -9.32
C LEU A 116 -13.55 -0.73 -10.76
N VAL A 117 -14.33 -1.31 -11.67
CA VAL A 117 -14.00 -1.40 -13.10
C VAL A 117 -13.88 -0.01 -13.76
N SER A 118 -14.61 0.97 -13.26
CA SER A 118 -14.56 2.33 -13.79
C SER A 118 -13.27 3.06 -13.44
N MET A 119 -12.63 2.71 -12.31
CA MET A 119 -11.34 3.29 -11.91
C MET A 119 -10.23 2.90 -12.88
N VAL A 120 -10.24 1.65 -13.31
CA VAL A 120 -9.23 1.01 -14.15
C VAL A 120 -9.05 1.70 -15.51
N ASN A 121 -10.14 2.15 -16.12
CA ASN A 121 -10.13 2.82 -17.44
C ASN A 121 -10.53 4.29 -17.34
N ASP A 122 -10.21 4.94 -16.22
CA ASP A 122 -10.27 6.38 -16.12
C ASP A 122 -8.95 6.94 -16.62
N ASN A 123 -9.00 7.77 -17.67
CA ASN A 123 -7.79 8.30 -18.29
C ASN A 123 -6.94 9.10 -17.29
N ASP A 124 -7.53 9.79 -16.32
CA ASP A 124 -6.74 10.58 -15.37
C ASP A 124 -6.03 9.66 -14.35
N ILE A 125 -6.61 8.50 -14.05
CA ILE A 125 -5.98 7.46 -13.21
C ILE A 125 -4.90 6.72 -14.01
N LYS A 126 -5.18 6.38 -15.27
CA LYS A 126 -4.23 5.74 -16.18
C LYS A 126 -3.03 6.65 -16.46
N ASP A 127 -3.26 7.90 -16.85
CA ASP A 127 -2.21 8.89 -17.08
C ASP A 127 -1.36 9.10 -15.81
N PHE A 128 -1.96 9.01 -14.62
CA PHE A 128 -1.23 9.02 -13.35
C PHE A 128 -0.34 7.79 -13.17
N PHE A 129 -0.85 6.59 -13.44
CA PHE A 129 -0.07 5.35 -13.31
C PHE A 129 0.99 5.22 -14.40
N ASP A 130 0.68 5.55 -15.65
CA ASP A 130 1.61 5.56 -16.79
C ASP A 130 2.75 6.55 -16.53
N LEU A 131 2.45 7.75 -16.00
CA LEU A 131 3.47 8.71 -15.58
C LEU A 131 4.38 8.16 -14.47
N ILE A 132 3.88 7.25 -13.63
CA ILE A 132 4.63 6.62 -12.55
C ILE A 132 5.43 5.40 -13.03
N SER A 133 4.89 4.59 -13.94
CA SER A 133 5.59 3.43 -14.49
C SER A 133 6.73 3.84 -15.42
N ASP A 134 6.55 4.90 -16.20
CA ASP A 134 7.60 5.50 -17.02
C ASP A 134 8.76 6.09 -16.16
N LEU A 135 8.64 6.11 -14.82
CA LEU A 135 9.71 6.53 -13.90
C LEU A 135 10.80 5.46 -13.68
N ASP A 136 10.53 4.18 -13.96
CA ASP A 136 11.47 3.05 -13.73
C ASP A 136 12.38 2.80 -14.95
N ASP A 137 11.96 3.18 -16.16
CA ASP A 137 12.61 2.78 -17.42
C ASP A 137 13.87 3.62 -17.81
N ASP A 138 14.15 4.73 -17.13
CA ASP A 138 15.12 5.74 -17.59
C ASP A 138 16.53 5.66 -16.94
N ASP A 139 16.75 4.78 -15.95
CA ASP A 139 18.09 4.56 -15.36
C ASP A 139 18.70 3.22 -15.84
N GLU A 140 19.80 3.31 -16.59
CA GLU A 140 20.63 2.22 -17.14
C GLU A 140 21.37 1.38 -16.04
N TYR A 141 20.74 1.16 -14.89
CA TYR A 141 21.22 0.34 -13.79
C TYR A 141 20.25 -0.82 -13.52
N TYR A 142 20.54 -1.96 -14.16
CA TYR A 142 20.15 -3.34 -13.82
C TYR A 142 19.33 -3.52 -12.51
N TYR A 143 18.07 -3.15 -12.55
CA TYR A 143 16.98 -3.73 -11.77
C TYR A 143 15.78 -3.70 -12.70
N ASP A 144 15.66 -4.75 -13.53
CA ASP A 144 14.39 -5.14 -14.12
C ASP A 144 13.50 -5.53 -12.93
N ASP A 145 12.74 -4.59 -12.39
CA ASP A 145 11.66 -4.83 -11.44
C ASP A 145 10.59 -3.75 -11.74
N ASP A 146 9.87 -3.94 -12.85
CA ASP A 146 8.55 -3.35 -13.02
C ASP A 146 7.75 -3.63 -11.75
N ASP A 147 7.22 -2.60 -11.07
CA ASP A 147 5.95 -2.67 -10.35
C ASP A 147 5.69 -1.38 -9.58
N PHE A 148 4.41 -1.01 -9.40
CA PHE A 148 3.97 -0.09 -8.33
C PHE A 148 4.46 -0.50 -6.92
N LEU A 149 5.00 -1.73 -6.78
CA LEU A 149 5.82 -2.14 -5.65
C LEU A 149 7.05 -1.27 -5.46
N THR A 150 7.51 -0.46 -6.41
CA THR A 150 8.50 0.59 -6.18
C THR A 150 7.89 1.67 -5.29
N TYR A 151 6.64 2.11 -5.50
CA TYR A 151 5.95 3.05 -4.59
C TYR A 151 5.54 2.41 -3.26
N ALA A 152 5.12 1.14 -3.27
CA ALA A 152 4.92 0.39 -2.05
C ALA A 152 6.26 0.13 -1.36
N LYS A 153 7.39 -0.17 -2.02
CA LYS A 153 8.76 -0.25 -1.45
C LYS A 153 9.25 1.13 -0.99
N ILE A 154 8.78 2.23 -1.59
CA ILE A 154 9.01 3.61 -1.14
C ILE A 154 8.21 3.91 0.14
N LEU A 155 7.01 3.33 0.32
CA LEU A 155 6.18 3.49 1.52
C LEU A 155 6.40 2.41 2.60
N ASN A 156 6.83 1.21 2.20
CA ASN A 156 7.00 -0.03 2.99
C ASN A 156 8.49 -0.22 3.35
N GLY A 157 9.40 0.19 2.48
CA GLY A 157 10.79 0.55 2.80
C GLY A 157 10.95 2.03 3.22
N GLY A 158 9.81 2.71 3.42
CA GLY A 158 9.68 4.07 3.94
C GLY A 158 10.08 4.17 5.40
N LEU A 159 11.38 3.97 5.66
CA LEU A 159 12.21 4.45 6.76
C LEU A 159 13.67 3.95 6.61
N GLU A 160 13.92 2.91 5.81
CA GLU A 160 15.28 2.39 5.56
C GLU A 160 15.96 3.04 4.35
N GLN A 161 15.21 3.58 3.37
CA GLN A 161 15.78 4.28 2.20
C GLN A 161 15.11 5.65 1.95
N SER A 162 15.47 6.59 2.84
CA SER A 162 15.59 8.07 2.70
C SER A 162 14.46 8.96 2.10
N PRO A 163 14.48 10.27 2.42
CA PRO A 163 13.76 11.35 1.71
C PRO A 163 14.00 11.42 0.19
N ASP A 164 15.00 10.70 -0.34
CA ASP A 164 15.40 10.79 -1.76
C ASP A 164 14.32 10.27 -2.69
N ASN A 165 13.49 9.32 -2.29
CA ASN A 165 12.43 8.78 -3.16
C ASN A 165 11.25 9.76 -3.33
N LEU A 166 10.89 10.49 -2.27
CA LEU A 166 9.90 11.58 -2.35
C LEU A 166 10.45 12.78 -3.13
N VAL A 167 11.74 13.07 -3.00
CA VAL A 167 12.43 14.12 -3.76
C VAL A 167 12.63 13.71 -5.23
N LYS A 168 12.89 12.42 -5.54
CA LYS A 168 12.94 11.87 -6.90
C LYS A 168 11.59 11.97 -7.58
N LEU A 169 10.51 11.56 -6.91
CA LEU A 169 9.14 11.74 -7.39
C LEU A 169 8.88 13.22 -7.72
N ALA A 170 9.18 14.12 -6.79
CA ALA A 170 8.99 15.55 -7.01
C ALA A 170 9.86 16.12 -8.14
N ARG A 171 11.11 15.62 -8.31
CA ARG A 171 12.06 16.00 -9.37
C ARG A 171 11.71 15.46 -10.75
N GLN A 172 11.09 14.29 -10.84
CA GLN A 172 10.76 13.68 -12.12
C GLN A 172 9.37 14.14 -12.59
N VAL A 173 8.48 14.51 -11.67
CA VAL A 173 7.26 15.29 -11.95
C VAL A 173 7.56 16.71 -12.51
N GLN A 174 8.84 17.08 -12.52
CA GLN A 174 9.34 18.31 -13.13
C GLN A 174 9.76 18.11 -14.61
N LYS A 175 10.02 16.88 -15.05
CA LYS A 175 10.74 16.59 -16.32
C LYS A 175 9.83 16.44 -17.52
N ALA A 176 8.61 15.94 -17.38
CA ALA A 176 7.63 16.03 -18.45
C ALA A 176 7.25 17.51 -18.65
N GLU A 177 7.43 17.97 -19.88
CA GLU A 177 7.39 19.39 -20.25
C GLU A 177 5.97 20.01 -20.18
N ALA A 178 5.01 19.29 -19.59
CA ALA A 178 3.63 19.69 -19.38
C ALA A 178 3.02 18.94 -18.18
N GLU A 179 3.55 19.11 -16.96
CA GLU A 179 3.17 18.23 -15.85
C GLU A 179 2.23 18.83 -14.79
N PRO A 180 1.28 18.01 -14.30
CA PRO A 180 0.44 18.36 -13.16
C PRO A 180 1.26 18.44 -11.87
N GLN A 181 0.91 19.36 -10.98
CA GLN A 181 1.55 19.46 -9.66
C GLN A 181 1.25 18.17 -8.85
N VAL A 182 2.15 17.72 -7.97
CA VAL A 182 1.90 16.56 -7.10
C VAL A 182 0.56 16.69 -6.33
N GLY A 183 0.14 17.92 -6.03
CA GLY A 183 -1.19 18.21 -5.49
C GLY A 183 -2.36 17.82 -6.41
N GLU A 184 -2.25 18.07 -7.72
CA GLU A 184 -3.26 17.71 -8.72
C GLU A 184 -3.41 16.18 -8.85
N MET A 185 -2.32 15.42 -8.69
CA MET A 185 -2.38 13.95 -8.64
C MET A 185 -3.08 13.45 -7.37
N GLN A 186 -2.77 14.04 -6.22
CA GLN A 186 -3.46 13.72 -4.96
C GLN A 186 -4.96 14.06 -5.05
N ASP A 187 -5.33 15.09 -5.80
CA ASP A 187 -6.73 15.44 -6.06
C ASP A 187 -7.42 14.39 -6.95
N VAL A 188 -6.79 13.87 -8.01
CA VAL A 188 -7.34 12.76 -8.82
C VAL A 188 -7.60 11.53 -7.96
N LEU A 189 -6.64 11.12 -7.13
CA LEU A 189 -6.80 10.00 -6.20
C LEU A 189 -7.92 10.26 -5.19
N ALA A 190 -8.02 11.48 -4.67
CA ALA A 190 -9.05 11.84 -3.71
C ALA A 190 -10.47 11.88 -4.33
N GLU A 191 -10.61 12.43 -5.52
CA GLU A 191 -11.90 12.68 -6.15
C GLU A 191 -12.45 11.43 -6.88
N LYS A 192 -11.56 10.61 -7.44
CA LYS A 192 -11.97 9.46 -8.27
C LYS A 192 -11.75 8.11 -7.58
N VAL A 193 -10.52 7.84 -7.14
CA VAL A 193 -10.15 6.54 -6.56
C VAL A 193 -10.88 6.32 -5.24
N LEU A 194 -10.76 7.26 -4.29
CA LEU A 194 -11.42 7.12 -2.98
C LEU A 194 -12.95 7.08 -3.08
N LEU A 195 -13.55 7.85 -4.01
CA LEU A 195 -15.00 7.84 -4.20
C LEU A 195 -15.52 6.48 -4.68
N SER A 196 -14.80 5.85 -5.61
CA SER A 196 -15.13 4.52 -6.12
C SER A 196 -14.93 3.44 -5.06
N LEU A 197 -13.83 3.50 -4.30
CA LEU A 197 -13.60 2.61 -3.15
C LEU A 197 -14.68 2.76 -2.08
N ASP A 198 -15.07 3.98 -1.72
CA ASP A 198 -16.14 4.25 -0.76
C ASP A 198 -17.47 3.66 -1.22
N THR A 199 -17.78 3.81 -2.51
CA THR A 199 -18.99 3.26 -3.12
C THR A 199 -18.98 1.73 -3.09
N ALA A 200 -17.87 1.12 -3.51
CA ALA A 200 -17.72 -0.33 -3.55
C ALA A 200 -17.81 -0.94 -2.14
N ILE A 201 -17.04 -0.41 -1.18
CA ILE A 201 -17.04 -0.86 0.22
C ILE A 201 -18.46 -0.74 0.80
N ALA A 202 -19.12 0.41 0.67
CA ALA A 202 -20.43 0.63 1.28
C ALA A 202 -21.49 -0.34 0.76
N TYR A 203 -21.49 -0.65 -0.55
CA TYR A 203 -22.44 -1.59 -1.11
C TYR A 203 -22.08 -3.04 -0.80
N MET A 204 -20.82 -3.46 -0.96
CA MET A 204 -20.41 -4.83 -0.61
C MET A 204 -20.66 -5.16 0.87
N GLN A 205 -20.45 -4.20 1.78
CA GLN A 205 -20.81 -4.36 3.20
C GLN A 205 -22.32 -4.51 3.44
N ASN A 206 -23.15 -3.93 2.57
CA ASN A 206 -24.60 -4.18 2.63
C ASN A 206 -24.95 -5.57 2.08
N ILE A 207 -24.26 -6.03 1.03
CA ILE A 207 -24.44 -7.38 0.47
C ILE A 207 -24.07 -8.45 1.49
N MET A 208 -23.01 -8.26 2.28
CA MET A 208 -22.61 -9.16 3.37
C MET A 208 -23.72 -9.41 4.42
N LYS A 209 -24.79 -8.61 4.46
CA LYS A 209 -25.93 -8.80 5.38
C LYS A 209 -26.95 -9.83 4.88
N PHE A 210 -26.83 -10.33 3.65
CA PHE A 210 -27.76 -11.26 3.02
C PHE A 210 -27.17 -12.67 2.99
N ASP A 211 -27.64 -13.56 3.86
CA ASP A 211 -27.07 -14.91 4.06
C ASP A 211 -27.08 -15.80 2.80
N ASP A 212 -28.08 -15.68 1.92
CA ASP A 212 -28.18 -16.50 0.70
C ASP A 212 -27.82 -15.71 -0.58
N PHE A 213 -27.02 -14.62 -0.46
CA PHE A 213 -26.58 -13.87 -1.64
C PHE A 213 -25.58 -14.70 -2.43
N ALA A 214 -25.85 -14.87 -3.72
CA ALA A 214 -24.95 -15.49 -4.68
C ALA A 214 -25.02 -14.72 -6.00
N PHE A 215 -23.86 -14.47 -6.60
CA PHE A 215 -23.74 -13.93 -7.94
C PHE A 215 -23.04 -14.96 -8.82
N GLU A 216 -23.77 -15.51 -9.79
CA GLU A 216 -23.25 -16.51 -10.72
C GLU A 216 -22.86 -15.89 -12.06
N PHE A 217 -21.72 -16.30 -12.60
CA PHE A 217 -21.26 -15.91 -13.94
C PHE A 217 -20.57 -17.10 -14.63
N GLU A 218 -20.42 -17.07 -15.95
CA GLU A 218 -19.70 -18.10 -16.70
C GLU A 218 -18.38 -17.57 -17.25
N PHE A 219 -17.31 -18.34 -17.08
CA PHE A 219 -15.98 -18.07 -17.58
C PHE A 219 -15.29 -19.40 -17.93
N ASP A 220 -14.71 -19.48 -19.13
CA ASP A 220 -14.05 -20.69 -19.67
C ASP A 220 -14.96 -21.93 -19.71
N ASP A 221 -16.20 -21.79 -20.18
CA ASP A 221 -17.26 -22.84 -20.13
C ASP A 221 -17.58 -23.39 -18.73
N HIS A 222 -17.09 -22.74 -17.66
CA HIS A 222 -17.36 -23.08 -16.27
C HIS A 222 -18.21 -21.99 -15.61
N ARG A 223 -19.14 -22.42 -14.78
CA ARG A 223 -19.96 -21.53 -13.97
C ARG A 223 -19.24 -21.28 -12.64
N HIS A 224 -19.18 -20.00 -12.27
CA HIS A 224 -18.54 -19.47 -11.07
C HIS A 224 -19.57 -18.72 -10.23
N GLN A 225 -19.37 -18.67 -8.91
CA GLN A 225 -20.23 -18.05 -7.93
C GLN A 225 -19.41 -17.16 -6.98
N ILE A 226 -19.89 -15.95 -6.75
CA ILE A 226 -19.40 -15.02 -5.73
C ILE A 226 -20.46 -14.91 -4.64
N ASP A 227 -20.11 -15.23 -3.41
CA ASP A 227 -20.96 -15.01 -2.25
C ASP A 227 -20.17 -14.41 -1.08
N LYS A 228 -20.67 -14.55 0.15
CA LYS A 228 -19.99 -14.00 1.34
C LYS A 228 -18.58 -14.56 1.53
N GLY A 229 -18.32 -15.80 1.09
CA GLY A 229 -17.03 -16.45 1.13
C GLY A 229 -15.95 -15.67 0.37
N GLU A 230 -16.31 -15.06 -0.76
CA GLU A 230 -15.43 -14.19 -1.55
C GLU A 230 -15.55 -12.70 -1.21
N ILE A 231 -16.76 -12.21 -0.89
CA ILE A 231 -17.00 -10.79 -0.61
C ILE A 231 -16.30 -10.34 0.68
N GLY A 232 -16.21 -11.18 1.71
CA GLY A 232 -15.52 -10.84 2.95
C GLY A 232 -14.03 -10.51 2.72
N PRO A 233 -13.24 -11.42 2.12
CA PRO A 233 -11.85 -11.14 1.78
C PRO A 233 -11.65 -9.95 0.83
N ALA A 234 -12.53 -9.82 -0.17
CA ALA A 234 -12.58 -8.68 -1.07
C ALA A 234 -12.73 -7.33 -0.35
N LEU A 235 -13.66 -7.25 0.61
CA LEU A 235 -13.88 -6.05 1.42
C LEU A 235 -12.66 -5.67 2.25
N ALA A 236 -11.94 -6.66 2.78
CA ALA A 236 -10.71 -6.43 3.51
C ALA A 236 -9.63 -5.80 2.62
N ALA A 237 -9.45 -6.33 1.41
CA ALA A 237 -8.52 -5.79 0.41
C ALA A 237 -8.89 -4.35 0.00
N LEU A 238 -10.17 -4.09 -0.26
CA LEU A 238 -10.68 -2.74 -0.56
C LEU A 238 -10.36 -1.73 0.53
N LYS A 239 -10.54 -2.12 1.80
CA LYS A 239 -10.26 -1.26 2.96
C LYS A 239 -8.76 -1.02 3.15
N LEU A 240 -7.93 -2.01 2.87
CA LEU A 240 -6.47 -1.85 2.87
C LEU A 240 -6.04 -0.84 1.80
N ILE A 241 -6.53 -0.97 0.57
CA ILE A 241 -6.22 -0.04 -0.52
C ILE A 241 -6.71 1.36 -0.18
N LYS A 242 -7.93 1.49 0.35
CA LYS A 242 -8.44 2.77 0.83
C LYS A 242 -7.52 3.38 1.91
N ALA A 243 -7.00 2.59 2.84
CA ALA A 243 -6.05 3.07 3.84
C ALA A 243 -4.76 3.60 3.20
N ILE A 244 -4.19 2.87 2.22
CA ILE A 244 -3.01 3.30 1.45
C ILE A 244 -3.27 4.63 0.74
N VAL A 245 -4.38 4.72 0.00
CA VAL A 245 -4.74 5.94 -0.73
C VAL A 245 -4.96 7.11 0.24
N ILE A 246 -5.59 6.89 1.40
CA ILE A 246 -5.71 7.93 2.44
C ILE A 246 -4.33 8.44 2.86
N VAL A 247 -3.35 7.56 3.11
CA VAL A 247 -1.98 8.00 3.44
C VAL A 247 -1.46 8.92 2.33
N ILE A 248 -1.50 8.47 1.08
CA ILE A 248 -0.98 9.21 -0.08
C ILE A 248 -1.60 10.60 -0.19
N VAL A 249 -2.93 10.70 -0.20
CA VAL A 249 -3.61 12.00 -0.44
C VAL A 249 -3.56 12.94 0.77
N SER A 250 -3.32 12.38 1.96
CA SER A 250 -3.34 13.13 3.22
C SER A 250 -2.04 13.86 3.52
N VAL A 251 -0.90 13.34 3.05
CA VAL A 251 0.43 13.92 3.31
C VAL A 251 0.64 15.13 2.39
N ASP A 252 1.14 16.22 2.96
CA ASP A 252 1.54 17.39 2.20
C ASP A 252 2.96 17.19 1.65
N VAL A 253 3.03 16.77 0.38
CA VAL A 253 4.30 16.52 -0.33
C VAL A 253 4.64 17.64 -1.32
N ASP A 254 3.91 18.76 -1.27
CA ASP A 254 4.21 19.90 -2.12
C ASP A 254 5.51 20.57 -1.65
N ILE A 255 6.55 20.43 -2.48
CA ILE A 255 7.84 21.07 -2.26
C ILE A 255 8.05 22.24 -3.23
N SER A 256 7.01 22.70 -3.92
CA SER A 256 7.11 23.83 -4.84
C SER A 256 7.46 25.12 -4.08
N GLN A 257 8.24 25.97 -4.74
CA GLN A 257 8.53 27.32 -4.27
C GLN A 257 7.67 28.28 -5.10
N ASP A 258 6.72 28.97 -4.46
CA ASP A 258 5.75 29.85 -5.13
C ASP A 258 4.98 29.17 -6.28
N GLY A 259 4.69 27.87 -6.15
CA GLY A 259 4.00 27.06 -7.16
C GLY A 259 4.90 26.61 -8.32
N SER A 260 6.23 26.75 -8.20
CA SER A 260 7.20 26.33 -9.21
C SER A 260 8.24 25.38 -8.65
N MET A 261 8.64 24.41 -9.48
CA MET A 261 9.72 23.45 -9.19
C MET A 261 11.08 23.90 -9.71
N ALA A 262 11.18 25.07 -10.35
CA ALA A 262 12.41 25.60 -10.97
C ALA A 262 13.59 25.78 -9.98
N TRP A 263 13.33 25.79 -8.68
CA TRP A 263 14.37 25.82 -7.65
C TRP A 263 15.24 24.54 -7.70
N MET A 264 14.68 23.40 -8.10
CA MET A 264 15.44 22.14 -8.21
C MET A 264 16.43 22.17 -9.38
N ASP A 265 16.04 22.72 -10.53
CA ASP A 265 16.97 22.96 -11.64
C ASP A 265 18.07 23.94 -11.22
N THR A 266 17.69 24.95 -10.45
CA THR A 266 18.65 25.93 -9.94
C THR A 266 19.70 25.27 -9.05
N ILE A 267 19.30 24.30 -8.21
CA ILE A 267 20.23 23.51 -7.39
C ILE A 267 21.07 22.54 -8.23
N ASN A 268 20.47 21.84 -9.19
CA ASN A 268 21.17 20.88 -10.06
C ASN A 268 22.29 21.53 -10.89
N ASN A 269 22.20 22.83 -11.14
CA ASN A 269 23.21 23.60 -11.86
C ASN A 269 24.29 24.22 -10.94
N ILE A 270 24.30 23.89 -9.64
CA ILE A 270 25.36 24.31 -8.71
C ILE A 270 26.48 23.27 -8.76
N MET A 271 27.69 23.72 -9.08
CA MET A 271 28.90 22.90 -8.94
C MET A 271 29.51 23.10 -7.55
N ASP A 272 30.28 22.14 -7.04
CA ASP A 272 30.93 22.24 -5.71
C ASP A 272 31.77 23.53 -5.55
N GLU A 273 32.39 24.00 -6.64
CA GLU A 273 33.20 25.22 -6.68
C GLU A 273 32.36 26.51 -6.47
N ASP A 274 31.06 26.46 -6.75
CA ASP A 274 30.15 27.61 -6.75
C ASP A 274 29.68 27.99 -5.34
N PHE A 275 29.77 27.09 -4.35
CA PHE A 275 29.29 27.32 -2.98
C PHE A 275 29.95 28.53 -2.30
N SER A 276 31.17 28.88 -2.71
CA SER A 276 31.87 30.08 -2.27
C SER A 276 31.30 31.40 -2.83
N ASN A 277 30.58 31.35 -3.95
CA ASN A 277 30.09 32.52 -4.71
C ASN A 277 28.68 32.31 -5.31
N LEU A 278 27.76 31.72 -4.56
CA LEU A 278 26.40 31.49 -5.00
C LEU A 278 25.66 32.79 -5.37
N SER A 279 24.97 32.77 -6.51
CA SER A 279 24.04 33.81 -6.90
C SER A 279 22.85 33.91 -5.93
N SER A 280 22.13 35.04 -5.94
CA SER A 280 20.94 35.20 -5.09
C SER A 280 19.86 34.15 -5.38
N GLY A 281 19.69 33.72 -6.63
CA GLY A 281 18.74 32.68 -7.00
C GLY A 281 19.14 31.30 -6.46
N GLN A 282 20.42 30.94 -6.57
CA GLN A 282 20.93 29.68 -6.00
C GLN A 282 20.79 29.64 -4.47
N LYS A 283 21.07 30.75 -3.78
CA LYS A 283 20.84 30.85 -2.33
C LYS A 283 19.38 30.65 -1.96
N GLN A 284 18.46 31.31 -2.67
CA GLN A 284 17.02 31.16 -2.43
C GLN A 284 16.53 29.73 -2.66
N ALA A 285 17.07 29.03 -3.66
CA ALA A 285 16.73 27.64 -3.93
C ALA A 285 17.25 26.70 -2.83
N LEU A 286 18.50 26.88 -2.38
CA LEU A 286 19.07 26.13 -1.26
C LEU A 286 18.38 26.45 0.07
N ASP A 287 18.02 27.70 0.33
CA ASP A 287 17.27 28.12 1.52
C ASP A 287 15.90 27.42 1.55
N HIS A 288 15.24 27.32 0.39
CA HIS A 288 13.99 26.59 0.25
C HIS A 288 14.16 25.09 0.54
N ALA A 289 15.18 24.45 -0.05
CA ALA A 289 15.48 23.04 0.20
C ALA A 289 15.73 22.75 1.69
N VAL A 290 16.53 23.59 2.35
CA VAL A 290 16.80 23.50 3.79
C VAL A 290 15.50 23.69 4.59
N SER A 291 14.66 24.64 4.19
CA SER A 291 13.41 24.94 4.89
C SER A 291 12.43 23.77 4.91
N LEU A 292 12.53 22.80 3.99
CA LEU A 292 11.71 21.58 4.01
C LEU A 292 11.91 20.75 5.29
N THR A 293 13.11 20.85 5.91
CA THR A 293 13.47 20.16 7.16
C THR A 293 13.16 20.98 8.42
N ASP A 294 12.75 22.25 8.27
CA ASP A 294 12.40 23.09 9.41
C ASP A 294 11.11 22.63 10.07
N LYS A 295 11.03 22.73 11.41
CA LYS A 295 9.82 22.43 12.20
C LYS A 295 8.56 23.22 11.81
N LYS A 296 8.70 24.27 10.99
CA LYS A 296 7.57 25.07 10.49
C LYS A 296 7.15 24.69 9.08
N SER A 297 7.90 23.81 8.42
CA SER A 297 7.59 23.28 7.11
C SER A 297 6.25 22.58 7.14
N LEU A 298 5.48 22.73 6.07
CA LEU A 298 4.28 21.93 5.84
C LEU A 298 4.63 20.59 5.17
N PHE A 299 5.84 20.46 4.61
CA PHE A 299 6.28 19.22 3.98
C PHE A 299 6.15 18.04 4.95
N THR A 300 5.53 16.95 4.51
CA THR A 300 5.14 15.75 5.24
C THR A 300 4.13 15.90 6.36
N THR A 301 3.60 17.10 6.59
CA THR A 301 2.47 17.26 7.51
C THR A 301 1.22 16.62 6.93
N ILE A 302 0.27 16.26 7.80
CA ILE A 302 -1.04 15.77 7.34
C ILE A 302 -1.95 16.97 7.12
N LYS A 303 -2.40 17.14 5.88
CA LYS A 303 -3.37 18.16 5.44
C LYS A 303 -4.56 18.17 6.39
N LYS A 304 -4.96 19.37 6.83
CA LYS A 304 -5.96 19.55 7.90
C LYS A 304 -7.29 18.83 7.62
N SER A 305 -7.74 18.81 6.36
CA SER A 305 -8.97 18.15 5.92
C SER A 305 -8.93 16.62 6.02
N TRP A 306 -7.74 16.03 6.03
CA TRP A 306 -7.51 14.58 6.01
C TRP A 306 -7.14 13.98 7.37
N ARG A 307 -6.84 14.81 8.38
CA ARG A 307 -6.41 14.34 9.70
C ARG A 307 -7.38 13.33 10.33
N GLY A 308 -8.68 13.50 10.14
CA GLY A 308 -9.69 12.58 10.64
C GLY A 308 -9.58 11.19 10.01
N GLN A 309 -9.55 11.15 8.68
CA GLN A 309 -9.43 9.93 7.89
C GLN A 309 -8.10 9.21 8.16
N TYR A 310 -6.99 9.97 8.19
CA TYR A 310 -5.66 9.44 8.51
C TYR A 310 -5.64 8.76 9.89
N SER A 311 -6.15 9.45 10.92
CA SER A 311 -6.24 8.89 12.28
C SER A 311 -7.21 7.70 12.41
N GLY A 312 -8.13 7.55 11.45
CA GLY A 312 -9.10 6.45 11.40
C GLY A 312 -8.62 5.21 10.64
N ILE A 313 -7.40 5.22 10.08
CA ILE A 313 -6.85 4.05 9.36
C ILE A 313 -6.83 2.78 10.23
N PRO A 314 -6.40 2.80 11.51
CA PRO A 314 -6.46 1.60 12.36
C PRO A 314 -7.85 0.98 12.45
N ASP A 315 -8.89 1.79 12.64
CA ASP A 315 -10.28 1.33 12.72
C ASP A 315 -10.77 0.77 11.37
N LEU A 316 -10.36 1.40 10.26
CA LEU A 316 -10.66 0.93 8.90
C LEU A 316 -10.04 -0.46 8.65
N LEU A 317 -8.77 -0.64 8.98
CA LEU A 317 -8.07 -1.92 8.84
C LEU A 317 -8.64 -2.97 9.78
N PHE A 318 -8.96 -2.61 11.02
CA PHE A 318 -9.61 -3.50 11.98
C PHE A 318 -10.96 -4.01 11.45
N SER A 319 -11.77 -3.11 10.89
CA SER A 319 -13.03 -3.47 10.24
C SER A 319 -12.82 -4.31 8.97
N GLY A 320 -11.68 -4.17 8.28
CA GLY A 320 -11.31 -5.07 7.18
C GLY A 320 -11.02 -6.49 7.68
N LEU A 321 -10.33 -6.64 8.81
CA LEU A 321 -10.10 -7.94 9.43
C LEU A 321 -11.42 -8.60 9.88
N ASP A 322 -12.40 -7.82 10.33
CA ASP A 322 -13.74 -8.32 10.65
C ASP A 322 -14.42 -8.93 9.41
N ASP A 323 -14.46 -8.20 8.30
CA ASP A 323 -15.07 -8.68 7.05
C ASP A 323 -14.33 -9.91 6.50
N PHE A 324 -12.99 -9.93 6.55
CA PHE A 324 -12.16 -11.06 6.15
C PHE A 324 -12.53 -12.33 6.94
N GLN A 325 -12.57 -12.22 8.26
CA GLN A 325 -12.90 -13.35 9.13
C GLN A 325 -14.35 -13.79 8.95
N GLU A 326 -15.28 -12.87 8.71
CA GLU A 326 -16.69 -13.19 8.44
C GLU A 326 -16.82 -14.05 7.17
N GLY A 327 -16.17 -13.65 6.07
CA GLY A 327 -16.17 -14.44 4.82
C GLY A 327 -15.52 -15.81 4.97
N LEU A 328 -14.37 -15.91 5.64
CA LEU A 328 -13.74 -17.22 5.87
C LEU A 328 -14.59 -18.13 6.77
N ARG A 329 -15.28 -17.58 7.77
CA ARG A 329 -16.22 -18.34 8.61
C ARG A 329 -17.41 -18.83 7.80
N TYR A 330 -17.91 -18.02 6.88
CA TYR A 330 -18.97 -18.43 5.96
C TYR A 330 -18.56 -19.66 5.14
N GLY A 331 -17.39 -19.64 4.49
CA GLY A 331 -16.88 -20.81 3.75
C GLY A 331 -16.68 -22.05 4.62
N ILE A 332 -16.27 -21.90 5.89
CA ILE A 332 -16.22 -23.02 6.85
C ILE A 332 -17.62 -23.58 7.15
N GLU A 333 -18.62 -22.73 7.35
CA GLU A 333 -19.99 -23.19 7.60
C GLU A 333 -20.59 -23.89 6.38
N GLU A 334 -20.32 -23.36 5.18
CA GLU A 334 -20.76 -23.94 3.92
C GLU A 334 -20.12 -25.31 3.64
N SER A 335 -18.86 -25.52 4.07
CA SER A 335 -18.19 -26.82 4.02
C SER A 335 -18.91 -27.96 4.75
N LYS A 336 -19.87 -27.63 5.63
CA LYS A 336 -20.69 -28.59 6.38
C LYS A 336 -21.98 -28.95 5.63
N MET A 337 -22.30 -28.23 4.57
CA MET A 337 -23.48 -28.44 3.73
C MET A 337 -23.18 -29.44 2.61
N ASP A 338 -24.17 -29.68 1.75
CA ASP A 338 -23.97 -30.53 0.58
C ASP A 338 -23.02 -29.87 -0.43
N PHE A 339 -22.17 -30.66 -1.10
CA PHE A 339 -21.22 -30.13 -2.09
C PHE A 339 -21.90 -29.34 -3.22
N SER A 340 -23.19 -29.56 -3.46
CA SER A 340 -23.95 -28.78 -4.44
C SER A 340 -24.03 -27.29 -4.13
N VAL A 341 -23.86 -26.86 -2.88
CA VAL A 341 -23.86 -25.44 -2.51
C VAL A 341 -22.59 -24.76 -3.00
N GLN A 342 -21.44 -25.43 -2.85
CA GLN A 342 -20.13 -24.91 -3.27
C GLN A 342 -19.72 -25.27 -4.70
N LYS A 343 -20.64 -25.84 -5.49
CA LYS A 343 -20.29 -26.47 -6.77
C LYS A 343 -19.64 -25.48 -7.73
N TYR A 344 -20.07 -24.23 -7.64
CA TYR A 344 -19.69 -23.13 -8.51
C TYR A 344 -18.81 -22.10 -7.82
N ASP A 345 -18.46 -22.25 -6.54
CA ASP A 345 -17.63 -21.27 -5.85
C ASP A 345 -16.27 -21.11 -6.52
N ILE A 346 -15.73 -19.90 -6.42
CA ILE A 346 -14.39 -19.59 -6.92
C ILE A 346 -13.33 -20.36 -6.12
N TYR A 347 -13.58 -20.70 -4.85
CA TYR A 347 -12.80 -21.69 -4.12
C TYR A 347 -13.67 -22.59 -3.26
N LYS A 348 -13.32 -23.87 -3.20
CA LYS A 348 -14.11 -24.88 -2.48
C LYS A 348 -13.46 -25.25 -1.17
N VAL A 349 -14.26 -25.23 -0.11
CA VAL A 349 -13.86 -25.53 1.26
C VAL A 349 -14.34 -26.92 1.66
N GLY A 350 -13.39 -27.81 1.99
CA GLY A 350 -13.73 -29.15 2.46
C GLY A 350 -12.55 -30.08 2.62
N ASN A 351 -12.83 -31.31 3.03
CA ASN A 351 -11.81 -32.33 3.24
C ASN A 351 -11.87 -33.35 2.10
N GLY A 352 -10.94 -33.28 1.15
CA GLY A 352 -10.89 -34.22 0.04
C GLY A 352 -10.09 -33.69 -1.15
N PRO A 353 -9.92 -34.51 -2.20
CA PRO A 353 -9.20 -34.13 -3.41
C PRO A 353 -9.95 -33.11 -4.28
N ASP A 354 -11.27 -32.98 -4.11
CA ASP A 354 -12.13 -32.10 -4.90
C ASP A 354 -12.32 -30.71 -4.27
N TYR A 355 -11.58 -30.42 -3.19
CA TYR A 355 -11.63 -29.15 -2.46
C TYR A 355 -10.27 -28.44 -2.52
N ASP A 356 -10.31 -27.11 -2.61
CA ASP A 356 -9.13 -26.26 -2.74
C ASP A 356 -8.46 -25.99 -1.40
N VAL A 357 -9.27 -25.86 -0.34
CA VAL A 357 -8.80 -25.53 1.00
C VAL A 357 -9.57 -26.31 2.07
N SER A 358 -8.86 -26.77 3.10
CA SER A 358 -9.52 -27.44 4.23
C SER A 358 -10.14 -26.43 5.20
N PRO A 359 -11.27 -26.75 5.86
CA PRO A 359 -11.85 -25.90 6.90
C PRO A 359 -10.86 -25.63 8.05
N ALA A 360 -10.01 -26.59 8.37
CA ALA A 360 -8.96 -26.43 9.38
C ALA A 360 -7.92 -25.37 8.98
N LYS A 361 -7.60 -25.27 7.68
CA LYS A 361 -6.68 -24.25 7.18
C LYS A 361 -7.29 -22.85 7.22
N LEU A 362 -8.56 -22.72 6.88
CA LEU A 362 -9.27 -21.43 7.03
C LEU A 362 -9.35 -21.00 8.50
N GLN A 363 -9.61 -21.94 9.42
CA GLN A 363 -9.60 -21.64 10.85
C GLN A 363 -8.21 -21.19 11.33
N GLU A 364 -7.13 -21.82 10.85
CA GLU A 364 -5.76 -21.38 11.13
C GLU A 364 -5.53 -19.93 10.66
N ILE A 365 -6.00 -19.58 9.46
CA ILE A 365 -5.90 -18.21 8.92
C ILE A 365 -6.70 -17.21 9.76
N ILE A 366 -7.91 -17.56 10.20
CA ILE A 366 -8.72 -16.73 11.11
C ILE A 366 -7.98 -16.49 12.43
N ASP A 367 -7.39 -17.54 13.01
CA ASP A 367 -6.65 -17.47 14.27
C ASP A 367 -5.38 -16.61 14.13
N GLU A 368 -4.68 -16.68 12.99
CA GLU A 368 -3.54 -15.80 12.69
C GLU A 368 -3.99 -14.34 12.47
N THR A 369 -5.16 -14.12 11.89
CA THR A 369 -5.75 -12.77 11.75
C THR A 369 -6.03 -12.14 13.11
N ASP A 370 -6.50 -12.92 14.09
CA ASP A 370 -6.66 -12.44 15.48
C ASP A 370 -5.32 -12.03 16.11
N ARG A 371 -4.20 -12.66 15.71
CA ARG A 371 -2.88 -12.21 16.13
C ARG A 371 -2.47 -10.91 15.48
N LEU A 372 -2.95 -10.58 14.28
CA LEU A 372 -2.68 -9.30 13.63
C LEU A 372 -3.42 -8.14 14.31
N ARG A 373 -4.63 -8.39 14.84
CA ARG A 373 -5.45 -7.36 15.51
C ARG A 373 -4.73 -6.62 16.63
N LYS A 374 -3.90 -7.32 17.42
CA LYS A 374 -3.19 -6.71 18.54
C LYS A 374 -2.33 -5.53 18.09
N TYR A 375 -1.76 -5.58 16.88
CA TYR A 375 -0.92 -4.52 16.35
C TYR A 375 -1.71 -3.24 16.03
N LEU A 376 -3.01 -3.36 15.76
CA LEU A 376 -3.91 -2.22 15.49
C LEU A 376 -4.59 -1.67 16.74
N ASP A 377 -4.61 -2.42 17.84
CA ASP A 377 -5.29 -2.04 19.10
C ASP A 377 -4.44 -1.11 19.98
N GLY A 378 -3.10 -1.20 19.89
CA GLY A 378 -2.22 -0.28 20.61
C GLY A 378 -0.80 -0.80 20.85
N LYS A 379 -0.28 -0.56 22.06
CA LYS A 379 1.09 -0.97 22.43
C LYS A 379 1.17 -2.50 22.52
N VAL A 380 2.07 -3.07 21.74
CA VAL A 380 2.41 -4.49 21.72
C VAL A 380 3.90 -4.68 21.94
N ASN A 381 4.27 -5.84 22.49
CA ASN A 381 5.68 -6.25 22.58
C ASN A 381 5.95 -7.29 21.52
N ILE A 382 6.81 -6.96 20.56
CA ILE A 382 7.29 -7.87 19.53
C ILE A 382 8.52 -8.58 20.09
N ASN A 383 8.41 -9.90 20.26
CA ASN A 383 9.52 -10.71 20.73
C ASN A 383 10.39 -11.13 19.53
N TYR A 384 11.71 -10.96 19.64
CA TYR A 384 12.70 -11.39 18.64
C TYR A 384 13.76 -12.32 19.26
N GLN A 385 14.60 -12.95 18.43
CA GLN A 385 15.64 -13.91 18.85
C GLN A 385 15.13 -15.13 19.66
N ALA A 386 13.98 -15.71 19.29
CA ALA A 386 13.34 -16.83 20.01
C ALA A 386 12.81 -16.49 21.42
N GLY A 387 12.43 -15.23 21.66
CA GLY A 387 11.72 -14.81 22.87
C GLY A 387 12.48 -14.17 24.05
N PRO A 388 13.82 -14.07 24.10
CA PRO A 388 14.51 -13.44 25.23
C PRO A 388 14.54 -11.91 25.16
N LYS A 389 14.32 -11.33 23.97
CA LYS A 389 14.29 -9.89 23.76
C LYS A 389 12.94 -9.45 23.18
N SER A 390 12.52 -8.23 23.54
CA SER A 390 11.26 -7.66 23.09
C SER A 390 11.41 -6.17 22.84
N ILE A 391 10.85 -5.70 21.73
CA ILE A 391 10.68 -4.29 21.44
C ILE A 391 9.20 -3.95 21.56
N ALA A 392 8.89 -2.85 22.24
CA ALA A 392 7.52 -2.38 22.28
C ALA A 392 7.24 -1.41 21.14
N ILE A 393 6.12 -1.63 20.45
CA ILE A 393 5.67 -0.84 19.31
C ILE A 393 4.19 -0.47 19.52
N ASN A 394 3.79 0.71 19.09
CA ASN A 394 2.40 1.17 19.09
C ASN A 394 2.05 1.72 17.71
N ILE A 395 1.70 0.83 16.77
CA ILE A 395 1.42 1.20 15.37
C ILE A 395 0.34 2.29 15.25
N PRO A 396 -0.76 2.27 16.04
CA PRO A 396 -1.77 3.34 15.98
C PRO A 396 -1.22 4.74 16.24
N LYS A 397 -0.06 4.89 16.90
CA LYS A 397 0.59 6.19 17.09
C LYS A 397 1.12 6.79 15.80
N PHE A 398 1.51 5.97 14.82
CA PHE A 398 1.95 6.44 13.52
C PHE A 398 0.85 7.29 12.87
N PHE A 399 -0.39 6.80 12.89
CA PHE A 399 -1.57 7.49 12.37
C PHE A 399 -2.04 8.69 13.20
N GLN A 400 -1.32 9.03 14.28
CA GLN A 400 -1.55 10.24 15.09
C GLN A 400 -0.51 11.33 14.83
N ILE A 401 0.55 11.03 14.06
CA ILE A 401 1.57 11.99 13.66
C ILE A 401 0.99 12.83 12.53
N THR A 402 0.61 14.07 12.83
CA THR A 402 0.00 14.97 11.83
C THR A 402 0.82 16.20 11.50
N ASP A 403 1.88 16.46 12.26
CA ASP A 403 2.66 17.70 12.20
C ASP A 403 4.02 17.51 11.51
N GLY A 404 4.16 16.42 10.73
CA GLY A 404 5.35 16.12 9.94
C GLY A 404 6.41 15.30 10.67
N PHE A 405 7.45 14.84 9.96
CA PHE A 405 8.54 14.08 10.55
C PHE A 405 9.63 14.98 11.17
N GLN A 406 9.61 16.29 10.92
CA GLN A 406 10.66 17.23 11.29
C GLN A 406 10.89 17.29 12.81
N ASP A 407 9.86 17.02 13.61
CA ASP A 407 9.98 16.94 15.07
C ASP A 407 10.78 15.71 15.55
N PHE A 408 10.94 14.70 14.71
CA PHE A 408 11.69 13.48 14.98
C PHE A 408 13.08 13.48 14.36
N LEU A 409 13.45 14.49 13.57
CA LEU A 409 14.82 14.64 13.10
C LEU A 409 15.77 14.88 14.29
N PRO A 410 16.99 14.34 14.27
CA PRO A 410 18.00 14.69 15.25
C PRO A 410 18.21 16.20 15.33
N TYR A 411 18.61 16.68 16.51
CA TYR A 411 19.09 18.04 16.63
C TYR A 411 20.27 18.26 15.70
N HIS A 412 20.15 19.24 14.81
CA HIS A 412 21.17 19.54 13.82
C HIS A 412 21.30 21.05 13.63
N LYS A 413 22.39 21.45 13.01
CA LYS A 413 22.63 22.82 12.58
C LYS A 413 23.15 22.76 11.14
N VAL A 414 22.46 23.46 10.26
CA VAL A 414 22.92 23.71 8.90
C VAL A 414 24.09 24.71 8.93
N LEU A 415 25.17 24.37 8.25
CA LEU A 415 26.36 25.21 8.15
C LEU A 415 26.16 26.34 7.13
N PRO A 416 26.95 27.41 7.18
CA PRO A 416 27.01 28.39 6.09
C PRO A 416 27.39 27.73 4.76
N TYR A 417 26.82 28.17 3.64
CA TYR A 417 27.07 27.58 2.33
C TYR A 417 28.55 27.55 1.94
N GLU A 418 29.33 28.55 2.35
CA GLU A 418 30.77 28.60 2.10
C GLU A 418 31.58 27.47 2.77
N ASP A 419 30.98 26.77 3.73
CA ASP A 419 31.58 25.62 4.39
C ASP A 419 31.11 24.29 3.78
N TRP A 420 30.06 24.28 2.95
CA TRP A 420 29.54 23.05 2.33
C TRP A 420 30.53 22.51 1.29
N PHE A 421 30.72 21.20 1.28
CA PHE A 421 31.60 20.48 0.35
C PHE A 421 33.03 21.02 0.30
N LYS A 422 33.46 21.71 1.37
CA LYS A 422 34.84 22.13 1.54
C LYS A 422 35.68 20.90 1.84
N GLU A 423 36.75 20.72 1.06
CA GLU A 423 37.68 19.61 1.27
C GLU A 423 38.27 19.66 2.70
N LEU A 424 38.17 18.52 3.38
CA LEU A 424 38.75 18.24 4.69
C LEU A 424 40.02 17.38 4.51
N ASP A 425 40.53 16.81 5.60
CA ASP A 425 41.66 15.89 5.52
C ASP A 425 41.30 14.60 4.75
N GLU A 426 42.26 14.04 4.02
CA GLU A 426 42.18 12.70 3.40
C GLU A 426 41.09 12.52 2.32
N GLY A 427 40.68 13.60 1.64
CA GLY A 427 39.74 13.54 0.51
C GLY A 427 38.26 13.44 0.93
N TYR A 428 37.98 13.68 2.21
CA TYR A 428 36.62 13.86 2.71
C TYR A 428 36.16 15.31 2.54
N TYR A 429 34.86 15.54 2.55
CA TYR A 429 34.27 16.87 2.39
C TYR A 429 33.37 17.21 3.57
N GLN A 430 33.27 18.50 3.89
CA GLN A 430 32.37 18.99 4.92
C GLN A 430 30.91 18.84 4.47
N GLU A 431 30.11 18.14 5.27
CA GLU A 431 28.68 18.00 5.01
C GLU A 431 27.90 19.29 5.30
N PRO A 432 26.73 19.51 4.65
CA PRO A 432 25.87 20.69 4.84
C PRO A 432 25.39 20.95 6.27
N PHE A 433 25.44 19.95 7.14
CA PHE A 433 24.95 20.04 8.51
C PHE A 433 25.86 19.28 9.48
N ILE A 434 25.75 19.66 10.76
CA ILE A 434 26.34 18.95 11.88
C ILE A 434 25.25 18.59 12.89
N PHE A 435 25.46 17.52 13.65
CA PHE A 435 24.56 17.17 14.76
C PHE A 435 24.91 17.96 16.01
N THR A 436 23.87 18.25 16.80
CA THR A 436 23.97 19.04 18.01
C THR A 436 23.22 18.40 19.18
N ASP A 437 23.43 18.93 20.37
CA ASP A 437 22.53 18.70 21.50
C ASP A 437 21.34 19.68 21.50
N ALA A 438 20.41 19.51 22.45
CA ALA A 438 19.25 20.39 22.59
C ALA A 438 19.59 21.87 22.90
N LYS A 439 20.86 22.19 23.18
CA LYS A 439 21.36 23.56 23.40
C LYS A 439 22.09 24.11 22.16
N GLY A 440 22.11 23.36 21.06
CA GLY A 440 22.79 23.72 19.82
C GLY A 440 24.31 23.56 19.87
N LYS A 441 24.84 22.86 20.87
CA LYS A 441 26.28 22.55 20.92
C LYS A 441 26.57 21.36 20.01
N ALA A 442 27.56 21.50 19.12
CA ALA A 442 28.00 20.41 18.25
C ALA A 442 28.36 19.15 19.05
N THR A 443 27.86 18.01 18.59
CA THR A 443 28.09 16.68 19.19
C THR A 443 28.79 15.72 18.23
N PHE A 444 28.55 15.87 16.92
CA PHE A 444 29.04 15.01 15.86
C PHE A 444 28.98 15.71 14.49
N GLY A 445 29.93 15.42 13.60
CA GLY A 445 29.85 15.81 12.18
C GLY A 445 30.80 16.89 11.69
N ASP A 446 31.96 17.06 12.33
CA ASP A 446 33.03 17.87 11.72
C ASP A 446 33.57 17.16 10.46
N ASN A 447 33.48 15.82 10.39
CA ASN A 447 33.61 15.01 9.18
C ASN A 447 32.69 13.78 9.28
N ILE A 448 31.40 13.92 8.96
CA ILE A 448 30.40 12.85 9.16
C ILE A 448 30.83 11.55 8.48
N GLY A 449 31.27 11.60 7.21
CA GLY A 449 31.65 10.41 6.45
C GLY A 449 32.74 9.59 7.15
N LYS A 450 33.89 10.22 7.41
CA LYS A 450 35.02 9.55 8.09
C LYS A 450 34.68 9.16 9.52
N GLU A 451 34.09 10.06 10.29
CA GLU A 451 33.78 9.80 11.69
C GLU A 451 32.77 8.65 11.82
N LEU A 452 31.78 8.56 10.93
CA LEU A 452 30.77 7.49 10.94
C LEU A 452 31.42 6.14 10.61
N GLU A 453 32.25 6.06 9.57
CA GLU A 453 33.00 4.86 9.21
C GLU A 453 33.87 4.38 10.40
N GLU A 454 34.71 5.26 10.94
CA GLU A 454 35.58 4.94 12.08
C GLU A 454 34.79 4.53 13.35
N LEU A 455 33.66 5.18 13.62
CA LEU A 455 32.82 4.87 14.78
C LEU A 455 32.09 3.54 14.63
N ILE A 456 31.52 3.26 13.46
CA ILE A 456 30.80 2.02 13.18
C ILE A 456 31.79 0.85 13.18
N GLU A 457 32.96 0.98 12.54
CA GLU A 457 33.99 -0.07 12.57
C GLU A 457 34.48 -0.37 14.00
N ALA A 458 34.65 0.66 14.84
CA ALA A 458 35.19 0.49 16.18
C ALA A 458 34.17 0.03 17.22
N LYS A 459 32.90 0.44 17.09
CA LYS A 459 31.89 0.34 18.16
C LYS A 459 30.48 -0.01 17.70
N GLY A 460 30.28 -0.26 16.40
CA GLY A 460 28.95 -0.46 15.84
C GLY A 460 28.06 0.77 15.98
N LEU A 461 26.74 0.58 15.84
CA LEU A 461 25.76 1.68 15.90
C LEU A 461 25.70 2.31 17.30
N VAL A 462 25.98 1.55 18.36
CA VAL A 462 26.01 2.06 19.74
C VAL A 462 27.06 3.16 19.94
N GLY A 463 28.06 3.25 19.07
CA GLY A 463 29.02 4.37 19.03
C GLY A 463 28.37 5.74 18.85
N LEU A 464 27.19 5.82 18.23
CA LEU A 464 26.44 7.06 17.97
C LEU A 464 25.68 7.59 19.20
N LYS A 465 25.66 6.84 20.30
CA LYS A 465 25.02 7.26 21.55
C LYS A 465 25.60 8.58 22.05
N GLY A 466 24.74 9.58 22.23
CA GLY A 466 25.11 10.93 22.67
C GLY A 466 25.84 11.78 21.62
N LYS A 467 26.07 11.22 20.42
CA LYS A 467 26.59 11.90 19.24
C LYS A 467 25.44 12.43 18.38
N ILE A 468 24.44 11.60 18.17
CA ILE A 468 23.17 11.97 17.55
C ILE A 468 22.11 11.95 18.65
N VAL A 469 21.39 13.06 18.80
CA VAL A 469 20.40 13.24 19.87
C VAL A 469 19.07 13.62 19.23
N PHE A 470 18.03 12.85 19.55
CA PHE A 470 16.67 13.06 19.06
C PHE A 470 15.89 13.93 20.04
N PRO A 471 15.12 14.93 19.56
CA PRO A 471 14.18 15.68 20.39
C PRO A 471 13.12 14.79 21.02
N ASP A 472 12.55 13.89 20.20
CA ASP A 472 11.65 12.82 20.63
C ASP A 472 12.16 11.48 20.09
N PRO A 473 12.94 10.72 20.89
CA PRO A 473 13.45 9.40 20.50
C PRO A 473 12.35 8.33 20.42
N THR A 474 11.13 8.59 20.88
CA THR A 474 10.02 7.64 20.81
C THR A 474 9.27 7.69 19.47
N PHE A 475 9.61 8.66 18.62
CA PHE A 475 8.95 8.93 17.35
C PHE A 475 7.42 9.08 17.53
N GLY A 476 7.00 10.03 18.35
CA GLY A 476 5.58 10.28 18.63
C GLY A 476 4.92 9.17 19.47
N GLY A 477 5.71 8.34 20.13
CA GLY A 477 5.25 7.19 20.92
C GLY A 477 5.02 5.91 20.12
N VAL A 478 5.44 5.86 18.85
CA VAL A 478 5.47 4.62 18.04
C VAL A 478 6.40 3.60 18.70
N PHE A 479 7.55 4.04 19.19
CA PHE A 479 8.52 3.23 19.94
C PHE A 479 8.59 3.73 21.40
N PRO A 480 7.60 3.40 22.25
CA PRO A 480 7.45 4.02 23.57
C PRO A 480 8.60 3.78 24.54
N ASP A 481 9.42 2.76 24.30
CA ASP A 481 10.54 2.39 25.17
C ASP A 481 11.89 2.95 24.68
N PHE A 482 11.90 3.62 23.52
CA PHE A 482 13.08 4.28 22.97
C PHE A 482 13.39 5.57 23.73
N ASN A 483 14.68 5.80 23.93
CA ASN A 483 15.23 7.02 24.47
C ASN A 483 16.66 7.24 23.91
N ASN A 484 17.20 8.44 24.11
CA ASN A 484 18.56 8.76 23.67
C ASN A 484 19.66 7.89 24.32
N ASP A 485 19.35 7.12 25.36
CA ASP A 485 20.29 6.20 26.00
C ASP A 485 20.30 4.79 25.36
N ASN A 486 19.23 4.37 24.69
CA ASN A 486 19.05 3.00 24.21
C ASN A 486 18.66 2.87 22.72
N ILE A 487 18.29 3.94 22.03
CA ILE A 487 17.83 3.89 20.63
C ILE A 487 18.83 3.16 19.72
N PHE A 488 20.12 3.51 19.77
CA PHE A 488 21.14 2.86 18.95
C PHE A 488 21.41 1.40 19.36
N THR A 489 21.18 1.04 20.62
CA THR A 489 21.21 -0.37 21.04
C THR A 489 20.07 -1.15 20.42
N TYR A 490 18.85 -0.58 20.41
CA TYR A 490 17.72 -1.22 19.73
C TYR A 490 17.93 -1.33 18.23
N LEU A 491 18.43 -0.27 17.57
CA LEU A 491 18.72 -0.30 16.13
C LEU A 491 19.77 -1.36 15.77
N GLU A 492 20.85 -1.46 16.55
CA GLU A 492 21.86 -2.52 16.37
C GLU A 492 21.25 -3.91 16.56
N GLU A 493 20.47 -4.09 17.62
CA GLU A 493 19.79 -5.35 17.88
C GLU A 493 18.78 -5.74 16.81
N ILE A 494 18.10 -4.76 16.19
CA ILE A 494 17.16 -4.95 15.09
C ILE A 494 17.90 -5.30 13.79
N ALA A 495 19.02 -4.63 13.50
CA ALA A 495 19.82 -4.91 12.31
C ALA A 495 20.41 -6.34 12.33
N GLU A 496 20.65 -6.90 13.51
CA GLU A 496 21.12 -8.29 13.70
C GLU A 496 19.97 -9.31 13.78
N ILE A 497 18.72 -8.91 13.56
CA ILE A 497 17.60 -9.82 13.57
C ILE A 497 17.65 -10.72 12.34
N GLU A 498 17.94 -11.99 12.57
CA GLU A 498 17.71 -13.05 11.59
C GLU A 498 16.29 -13.61 11.77
N THR A 499 15.49 -13.50 10.71
CA THR A 499 14.20 -14.20 10.63
C THR A 499 14.46 -15.69 10.46
N LYS A 500 13.59 -16.53 11.03
CA LYS A 500 13.69 -18.00 10.92
C LYS A 500 12.82 -18.55 9.80
N LEU A 501 12.58 -17.73 8.78
CA LEU A 501 11.87 -18.16 7.58
C LEU A 501 12.63 -19.31 6.95
N ILE A 502 11.92 -20.39 6.63
CA ILE A 502 12.48 -21.57 6.00
C ILE A 502 12.35 -21.36 4.50
N CYS A 503 13.47 -21.34 3.78
CA CYS A 503 13.43 -21.31 2.33
C CYS A 503 12.89 -22.65 1.79
N GLU A 504 11.84 -22.60 0.98
CA GLU A 504 11.29 -23.75 0.26
C GLU A 504 11.90 -23.90 -1.14
N GLU A 505 12.10 -22.80 -1.86
CA GLU A 505 12.67 -22.78 -3.22
C GLU A 505 13.67 -21.63 -3.38
N GLU A 506 14.86 -21.96 -3.90
CA GLU A 506 16.01 -21.08 -4.06
C GLU A 506 16.43 -21.10 -5.55
N ASP A 507 16.82 -19.96 -6.12
CA ASP A 507 17.42 -19.95 -7.46
C ASP A 507 18.89 -20.35 -7.46
N ASP A 508 19.47 -20.36 -8.66
CA ASP A 508 20.89 -20.64 -8.89
C ASP A 508 21.83 -19.59 -8.27
N TRP A 509 21.31 -18.45 -7.79
CA TRP A 509 22.07 -17.36 -7.16
C TRP A 509 21.97 -17.36 -5.63
N GLY A 510 21.15 -18.23 -5.06
CA GLY A 510 20.95 -18.33 -3.61
C GLY A 510 19.82 -17.44 -3.07
N TYR A 511 19.00 -16.85 -3.94
CA TYR A 511 17.82 -16.08 -3.53
C TYR A 511 16.63 -17.00 -3.38
N CYS A 512 15.91 -16.81 -2.27
CA CYS A 512 14.75 -17.63 -1.96
C CYS A 512 13.46 -16.99 -2.50
N TYR A 513 12.77 -17.68 -3.39
CA TYR A 513 11.51 -17.21 -4.01
C TYR A 513 10.29 -17.61 -3.18
N SER A 514 10.46 -18.56 -2.27
CA SER A 514 9.36 -18.97 -1.42
C SER A 514 9.81 -19.34 -0.03
N TYR A 515 9.20 -18.69 0.95
CA TYR A 515 9.45 -18.93 2.36
C TYR A 515 8.32 -19.75 2.99
N LYS A 516 8.61 -20.32 4.16
CA LYS A 516 7.62 -20.91 5.05
C LYS A 516 7.89 -20.52 6.50
N LEU A 517 6.81 -20.28 7.23
CA LEU A 517 6.87 -20.04 8.66
C LEU A 517 7.42 -21.26 9.43
N PRO A 518 8.33 -21.05 10.39
CA PRO A 518 8.82 -22.13 11.24
C PRO A 518 7.73 -22.68 12.17
N LYS A 519 7.97 -23.86 12.76
CA LYS A 519 7.04 -24.46 13.73
C LYS A 519 7.03 -23.61 15.02
N ASN A 520 5.94 -22.87 15.24
CA ASN A 520 5.79 -21.80 16.25
C ASN A 520 6.58 -20.53 15.87
N PRO A 521 6.12 -19.78 14.85
CA PRO A 521 6.79 -18.56 14.45
C PRO A 521 6.73 -17.50 15.55
N SER A 522 7.78 -16.70 15.68
CA SER A 522 7.73 -15.46 16.44
C SER A 522 6.87 -14.43 15.72
N ASP A 523 6.45 -13.39 16.44
CA ASP A 523 5.72 -12.26 15.87
C ASP A 523 6.45 -11.63 14.67
N LEU A 524 7.76 -11.54 14.78
CA LEU A 524 8.65 -11.06 13.74
C LEU A 524 8.72 -12.02 12.54
N ASP A 525 8.82 -13.35 12.77
CA ASP A 525 8.81 -14.31 11.66
C ASP A 525 7.51 -14.19 10.85
N VAL A 526 6.39 -13.94 11.52
CA VAL A 526 5.09 -13.69 10.85
C VAL A 526 5.13 -12.40 10.05
N LEU A 527 5.60 -11.29 10.63
CA LEU A 527 5.68 -10.02 9.92
C LEU A 527 6.60 -10.15 8.69
N SER A 528 7.83 -10.64 8.86
CA SER A 528 8.77 -10.82 7.75
C SER A 528 8.27 -11.78 6.68
N TYR A 529 7.51 -12.82 7.03
CA TYR A 529 6.88 -13.70 6.06
C TYR A 529 5.90 -12.98 5.15
N TYR A 530 5.15 -12.00 5.65
CA TYR A 530 4.19 -11.24 4.84
C TYR A 530 4.80 -10.00 4.16
N PHE A 531 5.98 -9.54 4.60
CA PHE A 531 6.69 -8.40 3.99
C PHE A 531 7.75 -8.81 2.96
N ASN A 532 8.23 -10.05 2.99
CA ASN A 532 9.17 -10.60 1.99
C ASN A 532 8.44 -11.27 0.79
N TRP A 533 7.15 -10.96 0.60
CA TRP A 533 6.32 -11.41 -0.52
C TRP A 533 5.63 -10.23 -1.18
#